data_AF-A0A2N1PWU3-F1
#
_entry.id   AF-A0A2N1PWU3-F1
#
_cell.length_a   1.000
_cell.length_b   1.000
_cell.length_c   1.000
_cell.angle_alpha   90.00
_cell.angle_beta   90.00
_cell.angle_gamma   90.00
#
_symmetry.space_group_name_H-M   'P 1'
#
loop_
_entity.id
_entity.type
_entity.pdbx_description
1 polymer ?
#
loop_
_entity_poly.entity_id
_entity_poly.type
_entity_poly.pdbx_seq_one_letter_code
_entity_poly.pdbx_strand_id
1 'polypeptide(L)'
;MRERKTRKHPQYTIEEKNKIVKAYLSQEMRMIEVTKFYDVNKGVFQRWIKQFRQFGTAVDGRGKANKSKAPHKGRPRKIDLESMTKEELIEYIKVGEEIKKTVAYLSKQRKNITS
;
A
#
# COMPACT_ATOMS: atom_id res chain seq x y z
N MET A 1 -12.97 -10.08 29.83
CA MET A 1 -12.48 -9.58 28.51
C MET A 1 -12.81 -10.61 27.45
N ARG A 2 -13.62 -10.31 26.43
CA ARG A 2 -13.83 -11.22 25.29
C ARG A 2 -12.63 -11.06 24.34
N GLU A 3 -11.84 -12.11 24.16
CA GLU A 3 -10.76 -12.11 23.17
C GLU A 3 -11.33 -11.75 21.79
N ARG A 4 -10.76 -10.74 21.12
CA ARG A 4 -11.01 -10.54 19.69
C ARG A 4 -10.39 -11.72 18.94
N LYS A 5 -11.20 -12.70 18.56
CA LYS A 5 -10.79 -13.78 17.65
C LYS A 5 -10.58 -13.23 16.23
N THR A 6 -9.47 -12.56 15.98
CA THR A 6 -9.04 -12.29 14.60
C THR A 6 -8.55 -13.61 14.00
N ARG A 7 -9.30 -14.19 13.05
CA ARG A 7 -8.83 -15.36 12.30
C ARG A 7 -7.53 -15.01 11.59
N LYS A 8 -6.47 -15.79 11.82
CA LYS A 8 -5.24 -15.68 11.06
C LYS A 8 -5.54 -16.13 9.62
N HIS A 9 -5.34 -15.24 8.65
CA HIS A 9 -5.48 -15.61 7.24
C HIS A 9 -4.30 -16.47 6.79
N PRO A 10 -4.53 -17.49 5.94
CA PRO A 10 -3.46 -18.29 5.37
C PRO A 10 -2.45 -17.40 4.63
N GLN A 11 -1.16 -17.68 4.83
CA GLN A 11 -0.09 -17.04 4.08
C GLN A 11 0.33 -17.97 2.95
N TYR A 12 0.49 -17.40 1.76
CA TYR A 12 0.93 -18.13 0.58
C TYR A 12 2.21 -17.51 0.05
N THR A 13 3.20 -18.35 -0.19
CA THR A 13 4.41 -18.02 -0.93
C THR A 13 4.08 -17.73 -2.40
N ILE A 14 5.04 -17.16 -3.14
CA ILE A 14 4.84 -16.88 -4.58
C ILE A 14 4.70 -18.19 -5.37
N GLU A 15 5.49 -19.20 -4.99
CA GLU A 15 5.49 -20.52 -5.63
C GLU A 15 4.14 -21.23 -5.45
N GLU A 16 3.58 -21.22 -4.24
CA GLU A 16 2.26 -21.78 -3.96
C GLU A 16 1.17 -21.07 -4.77
N LYS A 17 1.17 -19.73 -4.80
CA LYS A 17 0.21 -18.97 -5.63
C LYS A 17 0.30 -19.37 -7.10
N ASN A 18 1.51 -19.51 -7.62
CA ASN A 18 1.73 -19.90 -9.02
C ASN A 18 1.24 -21.32 -9.28
N LYS A 19 1.48 -22.27 -8.37
CA LYS A 19 0.96 -23.65 -8.48
C LYS A 19 -0.56 -23.67 -8.56
N ILE A 20 -1.22 -22.94 -7.64
CA ILE A 20 -2.69 -22.87 -7.57
C ILE A 20 -3.27 -22.25 -8.84
N VAL A 21 -2.68 -21.15 -9.33
CA VAL A 21 -3.14 -20.50 -10.57
C VAL A 21 -2.92 -21.40 -11.79
N LYS A 22 -1.79 -22.12 -11.87
CA LYS A 22 -1.53 -23.07 -12.97
C LYS A 22 -2.56 -24.19 -13.02
N ALA A 23 -2.90 -24.79 -11.88
CA ALA A 23 -3.93 -25.85 -11.81
C ALA A 23 -5.32 -25.37 -12.27
N TYR A 24 -5.66 -24.10 -12.03
CA TYR A 24 -6.87 -23.50 -12.58
C TYR A 24 -6.78 -23.26 -14.10
N LEU A 25 -5.63 -22.78 -14.59
CA LEU A 25 -5.43 -22.48 -16.01
C LEU A 25 -5.32 -23.74 -16.87
N SER A 26 -4.79 -24.85 -16.33
CA SER A 26 -4.80 -26.17 -16.96
C SER A 26 -6.18 -26.85 -16.95
N GLN A 27 -7.20 -26.18 -16.42
CA GLN A 27 -8.58 -26.70 -16.27
C GLN A 27 -8.69 -27.94 -15.37
N GLU A 28 -7.67 -28.26 -14.57
CA GLU A 28 -7.70 -29.36 -13.59
C GLU A 28 -8.73 -29.12 -12.48
N MET A 29 -8.98 -27.84 -12.14
CA MET A 29 -9.94 -27.46 -11.11
C MET A 29 -10.72 -26.20 -11.50
N ARG A 30 -12.02 -26.20 -11.18
CA ARG A 30 -12.86 -25.01 -11.27
C ARG A 30 -12.52 -24.02 -10.17
N MET A 31 -12.79 -22.74 -10.42
CA MET A 31 -12.51 -21.67 -9.44
C MET A 31 -13.13 -21.93 -8.06
N ILE A 32 -14.34 -22.50 -8.01
CA ILE A 32 -15.02 -22.83 -6.74
C ILE A 32 -14.26 -23.92 -5.98
N GLU A 33 -13.79 -24.95 -6.69
CA GLU A 33 -13.03 -26.07 -6.11
C GLU A 33 -11.70 -25.57 -5.56
N VAL A 34 -11.00 -24.73 -6.31
CA VAL A 34 -9.76 -24.08 -5.86
C VAL A 34 -9.97 -23.25 -4.60
N THR A 35 -11.01 -22.41 -4.56
CA THR A 35 -11.26 -21.56 -3.38
C THR A 35 -11.59 -22.36 -2.13
N LYS A 36 -12.25 -23.51 -2.26
CA LYS A 36 -12.58 -24.40 -1.15
C LYS A 36 -11.38 -25.23 -0.71
N PHE A 37 -10.69 -25.86 -1.65
CA PHE A 37 -9.59 -26.77 -1.37
C PHE A 37 -8.40 -26.06 -0.74
N TYR A 38 -8.06 -24.88 -1.25
CA TYR A 38 -6.93 -24.10 -0.75
C TYR A 38 -7.33 -23.06 0.31
N ASP A 39 -8.61 -22.93 0.72
CA ASP A 39 -9.09 -21.86 1.61
C ASP A 39 -8.63 -20.45 1.15
N VAL A 40 -8.78 -20.20 -0.15
CA VAL A 40 -8.44 -18.91 -0.77
C VAL A 40 -9.72 -18.15 -1.04
N ASN A 41 -9.77 -16.89 -0.59
CA ASN A 41 -10.88 -16.01 -0.94
C ASN A 41 -10.92 -15.77 -2.46
N LYS A 42 -12.11 -15.86 -3.06
CA LYS A 42 -12.34 -15.66 -4.50
C LYS A 42 -11.72 -14.37 -5.05
N GLY A 43 -11.85 -13.24 -4.35
CA GLY A 43 -11.29 -11.96 -4.79
C GLY A 43 -9.76 -11.94 -4.77
N VAL A 44 -9.15 -12.60 -3.79
CA VAL A 44 -7.70 -12.79 -3.71
C VAL A 44 -7.22 -13.65 -4.87
N PHE A 45 -7.93 -14.74 -5.17
CA PHE A 45 -7.58 -15.64 -6.26
C PHE A 45 -7.69 -14.97 -7.64
N GLN A 46 -8.77 -14.21 -7.89
CA GLN A 46 -8.91 -13.42 -9.13
C GLN A 46 -7.76 -12.44 -9.33
N ARG A 47 -7.28 -11.81 -8.26
CA ARG A 47 -6.11 -10.93 -8.31
C ARG A 47 -4.86 -11.70 -8.72
N TRP A 48 -4.62 -12.90 -8.19
CA TRP A 48 -3.47 -13.72 -8.58
C TRP A 48 -3.54 -14.13 -10.05
N ILE A 49 -4.71 -14.52 -10.57
CA ILE A 49 -4.89 -14.81 -11.99
C ILE A 49 -4.55 -13.60 -12.85
N LYS A 50 -5.02 -12.40 -12.48
CA LYS A 50 -4.70 -11.17 -13.22
C LYS A 50 -3.20 -10.89 -13.22
N GLN A 51 -2.54 -11.02 -12.07
CA GLN A 51 -1.08 -10.84 -11.97
C GLN A 51 -0.33 -11.87 -12.82
N PHE A 52 -0.73 -13.13 -12.76
CA PHE A 52 -0.12 -14.20 -13.52
C PHE A 52 -0.27 -14.00 -15.04
N ARG A 53 -1.44 -13.56 -15.52
CA ARG A 53 -1.66 -13.23 -16.93
C ARG A 53 -0.83 -12.04 -17.40
N GLN A 54 -0.58 -11.06 -16.53
CA GLN A 54 0.15 -9.85 -16.88
C GLN A 54 1.68 -10.02 -16.79
N PHE A 55 2.17 -10.77 -15.79
CA PHE A 55 3.60 -10.83 -15.44
C PHE A 55 4.18 -12.24 -15.51
N GLY A 56 3.39 -13.27 -15.83
CA GLY A 56 3.81 -14.68 -15.79
C GLY A 56 3.96 -15.26 -14.38
N THR A 57 3.76 -14.47 -13.32
CA THR A 57 3.90 -14.88 -11.92
C THR A 57 2.99 -14.06 -11.01
N ALA A 58 2.61 -14.61 -9.86
CA ALA A 58 2.06 -13.83 -8.76
C ALA A 58 3.11 -12.82 -8.26
N VAL A 59 2.68 -11.59 -7.97
CA VAL A 59 3.56 -10.49 -7.55
C VAL A 59 3.22 -10.09 -6.12
N ASP A 60 4.21 -10.20 -5.22
CA ASP A 60 4.10 -9.66 -3.86
C ASP A 60 4.61 -8.21 -3.83
N GLY A 61 3.68 -7.28 -3.62
CA GLY A 61 3.93 -5.85 -3.50
C GLY A 61 3.94 -5.33 -2.06
N ARG A 62 3.85 -6.21 -1.05
CA ARG A 62 3.89 -5.79 0.36
C ARG A 62 5.21 -5.09 0.67
N GLY A 63 5.15 -3.93 1.32
CA GLY A 63 6.34 -3.18 1.76
C GLY A 63 7.15 -2.49 0.65
N LYS A 64 6.79 -2.61 -0.63
CA LYS A 64 7.57 -2.09 -1.77
C LYS A 64 7.10 -0.73 -2.29
N ALA A 65 6.65 0.17 -1.42
CA ALA A 65 6.55 1.57 -1.81
C ALA A 65 7.98 2.11 -1.99
N ASN A 66 8.42 2.24 -3.24
CA ASN A 66 9.73 2.82 -3.54
C ASN A 66 9.64 4.35 -3.39
N LYS A 67 10.68 4.96 -2.79
CA LYS A 67 10.81 6.42 -2.68
C LYS A 67 10.65 7.12 -4.03
N SER A 68 11.02 6.44 -5.11
CA SER A 68 10.98 6.95 -6.49
C SER A 68 9.59 7.04 -7.11
N LYS A 69 8.65 6.11 -6.86
CA LYS A 69 7.30 6.21 -7.45
C LYS A 69 6.28 6.85 -6.52
N ALA A 70 6.50 6.84 -5.20
CA ALA A 70 5.53 7.39 -4.26
C ALA A 70 6.19 7.87 -2.94
N PRO A 71 6.98 8.96 -2.96
CA PRO A 71 7.76 9.42 -1.81
C PRO A 71 6.90 9.77 -0.58
N HIS A 72 5.66 10.21 -0.81
CA HIS A 72 4.71 10.59 0.24
C HIS A 72 3.65 9.51 0.53
N LYS A 73 3.75 8.30 -0.06
CA LYS A 73 2.77 7.23 0.19
C LYS A 73 3.09 6.50 1.49
N GLY A 74 2.15 6.54 2.43
CA GLY A 74 2.24 5.88 3.72
C GLY A 74 2.25 6.88 4.87
N ARG A 75 2.57 6.42 6.08
CA ARG A 75 2.72 7.30 7.23
C ARG A 75 3.94 8.20 7.02
N PRO A 76 3.83 9.54 7.12
CA PRO A 76 4.98 10.43 7.12
C PRO A 76 5.98 9.97 8.18
N ARG A 77 7.25 9.81 7.78
CA ARG A 77 8.30 9.48 8.74
C ARG A 77 8.56 10.69 9.63
N LYS A 78 8.93 10.44 10.88
CA LYS A 78 9.47 11.49 11.75
C LYS A 78 10.78 11.96 11.10
N ILE A 79 10.89 13.28 10.91
CA ILE A 79 12.12 13.90 10.40
C ILE A 79 13.11 13.90 11.55
N ASP A 80 14.31 13.36 11.32
CA ASP A 80 15.39 13.36 12.29
C ASP A 80 16.29 14.58 12.04
N LEU A 81 16.06 15.64 12.80
CA LEU A 81 16.73 16.93 12.64
C LEU A 81 18.21 16.89 13.03
N GLU A 82 18.63 15.96 13.88
CA GLU A 82 20.03 15.85 14.34
C GLU A 82 20.93 15.25 13.26
N SER A 83 20.36 14.47 12.36
CA SER A 83 21.07 13.79 11.26
C SER A 83 21.26 14.65 10.00
N MET A 84 20.58 15.79 9.90
CA MET A 84 20.62 16.69 8.73
C MET A 84 21.83 17.64 8.78
N THR A 85 22.31 18.04 7.61
CA THR A 85 23.31 19.10 7.51
C THR A 85 22.71 20.46 7.87
N LYS A 86 23.56 21.44 8.17
CA LYS A 86 23.13 22.80 8.51
C LYS A 86 22.34 23.45 7.37
N GLU A 87 22.75 23.21 6.13
CA GLU A 87 22.12 23.74 4.92
C GLU A 87 20.72 23.13 4.73
N GLU A 88 20.60 21.81 4.88
CA GLU A 88 19.33 21.09 4.81
C GLU A 88 18.35 21.57 5.90
N LEU A 89 18.85 21.85 7.12
CA LEU A 89 18.04 22.39 8.21
C LEU A 89 17.50 23.78 7.90
N ILE A 90 18.32 24.66 7.34
CA ILE A 90 17.92 26.01 6.92
C ILE A 90 16.82 25.92 5.85
N GLU A 91 16.97 25.02 4.88
CA GLU A 91 15.95 24.81 3.84
C GLU A 91 14.62 24.32 4.43
N TYR A 92 14.68 23.34 5.34
CA TYR A 92 13.49 22.83 6.03
C TYR A 92 12.73 23.93 6.80
N ILE A 93 13.44 24.79 7.52
CA ILE A 93 12.86 25.92 8.26
C ILE A 93 12.17 26.89 7.30
N LYS A 94 12.85 27.28 6.21
CA LYS A 94 12.28 28.19 5.19
C LYS A 94 10.99 27.65 4.58
N VAL A 95 10.98 26.37 4.18
CA VAL A 95 9.78 25.72 3.65
C VAL A 95 8.64 25.74 4.67
N GLY A 96 8.95 25.50 5.95
CA GLY A 96 7.97 25.56 7.04
C GLY A 96 7.32 26.94 7.22
N GLU A 97 8.07 28.02 7.06
CA GLU A 97 7.56 29.40 7.13
C GLU A 97 6.63 29.74 5.97
N GLU A 98 7.00 29.37 4.75
CA GLU A 98 6.18 29.60 3.56
C GLU A 98 4.85 28.83 3.62
N ILE A 99 4.86 27.60 4.14
CA ILE A 99 3.63 26.84 4.40
C ILE A 99 2.73 27.57 5.41
N LYS A 100 3.29 28.11 6.50
CA LYS A 100 2.49 28.88 7.48
C LYS A 100 1.87 30.13 6.84
N LYS A 101 2.63 30.89 6.04
CA LYS A 101 2.15 32.09 5.34
C LYS A 101 1.00 31.75 4.38
N THR A 102 1.17 30.73 3.56
CA THR A 102 0.16 30.29 2.58
C THR A 102 -1.12 29.79 3.26
N VAL A 103 -1.02 29.01 4.34
CA VAL A 103 -2.19 28.58 5.14
C VAL A 103 -2.91 29.78 5.75
N ALA A 104 -2.18 30.76 6.30
CA ALA A 104 -2.77 31.97 6.86
C ALA A 104 -3.54 32.76 5.78
N TYR A 105 -2.95 32.93 4.59
CA TYR A 105 -3.61 33.57 3.45
C TYR A 105 -4.91 32.86 3.07
N LEU A 106 -4.88 31.53 2.89
CA LEU A 106 -6.08 30.75 2.55
C LEU A 106 -7.16 30.84 3.64
N SER A 107 -6.77 30.83 4.91
CA SER A 107 -7.70 30.98 6.02
C SER A 107 -8.41 32.34 6.02
N LYS A 108 -7.72 33.41 5.61
CA LYS A 108 -8.27 34.76 5.46
C LYS A 108 -9.24 34.82 4.28
N GLN A 109 -8.87 34.23 3.13
CA GLN A 109 -9.76 34.15 1.97
C GLN A 109 -11.06 33.40 2.29
N ARG A 110 -10.99 32.28 3.02
CA ARG A 110 -12.19 31.51 3.41
C ARG A 110 -13.17 32.33 4.25
N LYS A 111 -12.69 33.16 5.18
CA LYS A 111 -13.54 34.03 6.02
C LYS A 111 -14.26 35.11 5.20
N ASN A 112 -13.60 35.65 4.18
CA ASN A 112 -14.15 36.68 3.32
C ASN A 112 -15.23 36.16 2.35
N ILE A 113 -15.26 34.85 2.07
CA ILE A 113 -16.24 34.22 1.17
C ILE A 113 -17.50 33.77 1.92
N THR A 114 -17.41 33.58 3.25
CA THR A 114 -18.53 33.13 4.09
C THR A 114 -19.22 34.30 4.84
N SER A 115 -18.77 35.54 4.63
CA SER A 115 -19.45 36.77 5.08
C SER A 115 -20.23 37.37 3.92
#